data_AF-A0A6N7G479-F1
#
_entry.id   AF-A0A6N7G479-F1
#
_cell.length_a   1.000
_cell.length_b   1.000
_cell.length_c   1.000
_cell.angle_alpha   90.00
_cell.angle_beta   90.00
_cell.angle_gamma   90.00
#
_symmetry.space_group_name_H-M   'P 1'
#
loop_
_entity.id
_entity.type
_entity.pdbx_description
1 polymer ?
#
loop_
_entity_poly.entity_id
_entity_poly.type
_entity_poly.pdbx_seq_one_letter_code
_entity_poly.pdbx_strand_id
1 'polypeptide(L)'
;MPRAGSPAASRRNRVIEVGMPVGVPPLPARVPDGKTANVDKYYMVDWVLPPTQLVDLQTAQRAINEAGRRLTEEGHRVRCLHSTYVPAQRRWVCVFSASSAEAIRKTHEIAQLPVPHIESALDLTLMDRLAG
;
A
#
# COMPACT_ATOMS: atom_id res chain seq x y z
N MET A 1 -53.14 -57.85 20.43
CA MET A 1 -52.79 -57.24 19.12
C MET A 1 -53.43 -55.85 19.04
N PRO A 2 -52.94 -54.83 18.31
CA PRO A 2 -51.60 -54.46 17.76
C PRO A 2 -51.05 -53.19 18.50
N ARG A 3 -49.79 -52.70 18.45
CA ARG A 3 -48.71 -52.40 17.48
C ARG A 3 -48.77 -50.99 16.82
N ALA A 4 -47.57 -50.39 16.72
CA ALA A 4 -47.15 -49.13 16.03
C ALA A 4 -47.47 -47.81 16.76
N GLY A 5 -46.63 -46.78 16.82
CA GLY A 5 -45.32 -46.48 16.23
C GLY A 5 -44.91 -45.05 16.63
N SER A 6 -43.60 -44.78 16.69
CA SER A 6 -42.96 -43.44 16.82
C SER A 6 -43.25 -42.52 15.60
N PRO A 7 -42.72 -41.27 15.47
CA PRO A 7 -42.01 -40.36 16.40
C PRO A 7 -42.51 -38.88 16.36
N ALA A 8 -42.02 -37.99 17.22
CA ALA A 8 -41.93 -36.55 16.90
C ALA A 8 -40.84 -35.85 17.73
N ALA A 9 -39.80 -35.41 17.05
CA ALA A 9 -38.76 -34.51 17.56
C ALA A 9 -39.28 -33.06 17.59
N SER A 10 -38.96 -32.29 18.62
CA SER A 10 -38.93 -30.82 18.51
C SER A 10 -38.09 -30.15 19.60
N ARG A 11 -36.92 -29.66 19.16
CA ARG A 11 -36.28 -28.37 19.47
C ARG A 11 -36.32 -27.83 20.91
N ARG A 12 -35.12 -27.61 21.46
CA ARG A 12 -34.66 -26.35 22.10
C ARG A 12 -33.15 -26.47 22.37
N ASN A 13 -32.32 -25.85 21.53
CA ASN A 13 -31.79 -24.48 21.64
C ASN A 13 -30.37 -24.51 22.24
N ARG A 14 -29.38 -24.54 21.35
CA ARG A 14 -27.95 -24.51 21.67
C ARG A 14 -27.52 -23.05 21.63
N VAL A 15 -27.27 -22.45 22.79
CA VAL A 15 -26.61 -21.14 22.89
C VAL A 15 -25.12 -21.37 22.63
N ILE A 16 -24.58 -20.60 21.70
CA ILE A 16 -23.21 -20.69 21.21
C ILE A 16 -22.37 -19.79 22.13
N GLU A 17 -21.42 -20.36 22.87
CA GLU A 17 -20.42 -19.57 23.59
C GLU A 17 -19.49 -18.88 22.60
N VAL A 18 -19.48 -17.56 22.63
CA VAL A 18 -18.55 -16.71 21.88
C VAL A 18 -17.25 -16.64 22.67
N GLY A 19 -16.31 -17.53 22.33
CA GLY A 19 -14.91 -17.43 22.74
C GLY A 19 -14.05 -17.09 21.53
N MET A 20 -13.63 -15.82 21.40
CA MET A 20 -12.57 -15.44 20.48
C MET A 20 -11.21 -15.79 21.11
N PRO A 21 -10.33 -16.56 20.45
CA PRO A 21 -8.91 -16.33 20.58
C PRO A 21 -8.44 -15.43 19.44
N VAL A 22 -7.91 -14.26 19.79
CA VAL A 22 -7.11 -13.42 18.88
C VAL A 22 -5.86 -14.22 18.51
N GLY A 23 -5.96 -15.00 17.44
CA GLY A 23 -4.82 -15.56 16.75
C GLY A 23 -4.16 -14.46 15.94
N VAL A 24 -3.00 -13.98 16.40
CA VAL A 24 -2.08 -13.23 15.55
C VAL A 24 -1.79 -14.14 14.34
N PRO A 25 -2.07 -13.73 13.09
CA PRO A 25 -1.70 -14.54 11.95
C PRO A 25 -0.17 -14.67 11.93
N PRO A 26 0.39 -15.87 11.65
CA PRO A 26 1.83 -16.01 11.53
C PRO A 26 2.32 -15.07 10.44
N LEU A 27 3.41 -14.34 10.71
CA LEU A 27 4.16 -13.62 9.67
C LEU A 27 4.38 -14.60 8.51
N PRO A 28 4.12 -14.20 7.24
CA PRO A 28 4.51 -15.04 6.13
C PRO A 28 6.02 -15.28 6.19
N ALA A 29 6.40 -16.54 6.06
CA ALA A 29 7.77 -16.99 6.00
C ALA A 29 8.54 -16.13 5.00
N ARG A 30 9.65 -15.56 5.46
CA ARG A 30 10.57 -14.76 4.67
C ARG A 30 11.07 -15.62 3.50
N VAL A 31 10.53 -15.43 2.31
CA VAL A 31 11.01 -16.08 1.09
C VAL A 31 12.39 -15.49 0.77
N PRO A 32 13.49 -16.26 0.82
CA PRO A 32 14.78 -15.77 0.35
C PRO A 32 14.86 -16.07 -1.15
N ASP A 33 14.13 -15.31 -1.95
CA ASP A 33 14.19 -15.44 -3.40
C ASP A 33 15.38 -14.65 -3.97
N GLY A 34 16.06 -15.28 -4.92
CA GLY A 34 17.37 -14.91 -5.45
C GLY A 34 17.50 -13.43 -5.79
N LYS A 35 18.57 -12.84 -5.23
CA LYS A 35 19.01 -11.46 -5.42
C LYS A 35 19.37 -11.19 -6.90
N THR A 36 18.39 -10.89 -7.74
CA THR A 36 18.57 -9.75 -8.63
C THR A 36 18.35 -8.54 -7.74
N ALA A 37 19.45 -7.87 -7.36
CA ALA A 37 19.37 -6.52 -6.87
C ALA A 37 18.85 -5.67 -8.04
N ASN A 38 17.54 -5.70 -8.28
CA ASN A 38 16.89 -4.75 -9.16
C ASN A 38 17.14 -3.41 -8.46
N VAL A 39 18.07 -2.62 -9.01
CA VAL A 39 18.38 -1.29 -8.51
C VAL A 39 17.05 -0.56 -8.54
N ASP A 40 16.53 -0.22 -7.35
CA ASP A 40 15.28 0.52 -7.28
C ASP A 40 15.45 1.78 -8.13
N LYS A 41 14.61 1.93 -9.15
CA LYS A 41 14.64 3.11 -10.00
C LYS A 41 14.07 4.27 -9.20
N TYR A 42 14.68 5.43 -9.34
CA TYR A 42 14.18 6.64 -8.72
C TYR A 42 13.22 7.33 -9.67
N TYR A 43 12.18 7.92 -9.10
CA TYR A 43 11.20 8.70 -9.84
C TYR A 43 10.92 9.99 -9.10
N MET A 44 10.80 11.07 -9.85
CA MET A 44 10.27 12.33 -9.36
C MET A 44 8.80 12.42 -9.75
N VAL A 45 7.98 12.69 -8.75
CA VAL A 45 6.55 12.89 -8.88
C VAL A 45 6.24 14.35 -8.62
N ASP A 46 5.49 14.95 -9.52
CA ASP A 46 5.19 16.36 -9.50
C ASP A 46 3.69 16.62 -9.62
N TRP A 47 3.11 17.21 -8.59
CA TRP A 47 1.70 17.53 -8.54
C TRP A 47 1.47 19.03 -8.25
N VAL A 48 0.99 19.75 -9.25
CA VAL A 48 0.48 21.12 -9.09
C VAL A 48 -0.98 21.08 -8.64
N LEU A 49 -1.26 21.67 -7.48
CA LEU A 49 -2.61 21.72 -6.92
C LEU A 49 -3.39 22.90 -7.48
N PRO A 50 -4.57 22.67 -8.09
CA PRO A 50 -5.45 23.74 -8.54
C PRO A 50 -5.83 24.69 -7.40
N PRO A 51 -6.04 25.98 -7.66
CA PRO A 51 -6.33 26.94 -6.61
C PRO A 51 -7.66 26.71 -5.89
N THR A 52 -8.57 25.96 -6.53
CA THR A 52 -9.86 25.53 -6.00
C THR A 52 -9.78 24.28 -5.13
N GLN A 53 -8.65 23.57 -5.15
CA GLN A 53 -8.50 22.29 -4.47
C GLN A 53 -7.80 22.49 -3.12
N LEU A 54 -8.58 22.40 -2.04
CA LEU A 54 -8.04 22.27 -0.70
C LEU A 54 -7.68 20.80 -0.48
N VAL A 55 -6.39 20.50 -0.38
CA VAL A 55 -5.90 19.15 -0.05
C VAL A 55 -5.28 19.18 1.34
N ASP A 56 -5.72 18.25 2.18
CA ASP A 56 -4.98 17.91 3.39
C ASP A 56 -3.75 17.08 3.00
N LEU A 57 -2.63 17.77 2.81
CA LEU A 57 -1.35 17.17 2.40
C LEU A 57 -0.87 16.09 3.37
N GLN A 58 -1.18 16.20 4.66
CA GLN A 58 -0.79 15.16 5.62
C GLN A 58 -1.60 13.89 5.40
N THR A 59 -2.91 14.02 5.22
CA THR A 59 -3.77 12.87 4.91
C THR A 59 -3.42 12.25 3.57
N ALA A 60 -3.16 13.07 2.54
CA ALA A 60 -2.73 12.60 1.23
C ALA A 60 -1.38 11.85 1.31
N GLN A 61 -0.39 12.37 2.04
CA GLN A 61 0.89 11.70 2.22
C GLN A 61 0.75 10.36 2.96
N ARG A 62 -0.11 10.29 3.98
CA ARG A 62 -0.42 9.03 4.68
C ARG A 62 -1.03 8.01 3.72
N ALA A 63 -2.00 8.42 2.90
CA ALA A 63 -2.64 7.56 1.92
C ALA A 63 -1.64 7.00 0.88
N ILE A 64 -0.74 7.85 0.38
CA ILE A 64 0.36 7.43 -0.53
C ILE A 64 1.26 6.38 0.13
N ASN A 65 1.67 6.60 1.38
CA ASN A 65 2.56 5.67 2.08
C ASN A 65 1.87 4.33 2.34
N GLU A 66 0.59 4.36 2.71
CA GLU A 66 -0.18 3.14 2.92
C GLU A 66 -0.40 2.37 1.62
N ALA A 67 -0.78 3.04 0.54
CA ALA A 67 -0.95 2.45 -0.78
C ALA A 67 0.36 1.82 -1.30
N GLY A 68 1.49 2.53 -1.16
CA GLY A 68 2.81 2.01 -1.54
C GLY A 68 3.23 0.80 -0.71
N ARG A 69 2.90 0.77 0.58
CA ARG A 69 3.11 -0.41 1.44
C ARG A 69 2.31 -1.61 0.95
N ARG A 70 1.02 -1.43 0.66
CA ARG A 70 0.15 -2.52 0.14
C ARG A 70 0.68 -3.09 -1.17
N LEU A 71 1.04 -2.22 -2.11
CA LEU A 71 1.65 -2.64 -3.39
C LEU A 71 2.98 -3.38 -3.19
N THR A 72 3.80 -2.94 -2.25
CA THR A 72 5.06 -3.62 -1.92
C THR A 72 4.83 -5.01 -1.33
N GLU A 73 3.78 -5.18 -0.51
CA GLU A 73 3.37 -6.48 0.02
C GLU A 73 2.86 -7.43 -1.08
N GLU A 74 2.26 -6.88 -2.13
CA GLU A 74 1.84 -7.59 -3.35
C GLU A 74 2.99 -7.85 -4.35
N GLY A 75 4.23 -7.49 -4.00
CA GLY A 75 5.43 -7.71 -4.82
C GLY A 75 5.83 -6.55 -5.73
N HIS A 76 5.05 -5.46 -5.76
CA HIS A 76 5.39 -4.23 -6.50
C HIS A 76 6.12 -3.26 -5.58
N ARG A 77 7.46 -3.32 -5.55
CA ARG A 77 8.27 -2.40 -4.72
C ARG A 77 7.97 -0.94 -5.07
N VAL A 78 7.41 -0.20 -4.12
CA VAL A 78 7.17 1.24 -4.19
C VAL A 78 7.35 1.86 -2.81
N ARG A 79 8.18 2.90 -2.72
CA ARG A 79 8.40 3.66 -1.49
C ARG A 79 8.55 5.14 -1.79
N CYS A 80 7.82 5.98 -1.07
CA CYS A 80 8.09 7.42 -1.03
C CYS A 80 9.32 7.66 -0.15
N LEU A 81 10.39 8.23 -0.72
CA LEU A 81 11.64 8.52 -0.03
C LEU A 81 11.65 9.93 0.57
N HIS A 82 11.16 10.89 -0.20
CA HIS A 82 11.09 12.29 0.21
C HIS A 82 9.83 12.96 -0.35
N SER A 83 9.35 13.98 0.34
CA SER A 83 8.12 14.69 -0.01
C SER A 83 8.22 16.14 0.46
N THR A 84 7.96 17.06 -0.45
CA THR A 84 8.09 18.50 -0.22
C THR A 84 6.94 19.25 -0.85
N TYR A 85 6.29 20.09 -0.07
CA TYR A 85 5.31 21.05 -0.58
C TYR A 85 5.94 22.44 -0.70
N VAL A 86 5.75 23.09 -1.85
CA VAL A 86 6.21 24.44 -2.16
C VAL A 86 4.99 25.36 -2.22
N PRO A 87 4.67 26.10 -1.14
CA PRO A 87 3.42 26.87 -1.04
C PRO A 87 3.28 27.95 -2.11
N ALA A 88 4.38 28.65 -2.43
CA ALA A 88 4.39 29.71 -3.44
C ALA A 88 4.02 29.20 -4.86
N GLN A 89 4.28 27.92 -5.13
CA GLN A 89 3.98 27.29 -6.42
C GLN A 89 2.74 26.38 -6.35
N ARG A 90 2.16 26.19 -5.16
CA ARG A 90 1.11 25.18 -4.88
C ARG A 90 1.50 23.81 -5.43
N ARG A 91 2.76 23.44 -5.26
CA ARG A 91 3.37 22.29 -5.91
C ARG A 91 3.82 21.30 -4.86
N TRP A 92 3.40 20.07 -5.01
CA TRP A 92 3.81 18.97 -4.16
C TRP A 92 4.71 18.04 -4.97
N VAL A 93 5.97 17.94 -4.53
CA VAL A 93 7.01 17.15 -5.19
C VAL A 93 7.39 15.99 -4.28
N CYS A 94 7.40 14.78 -4.82
CA CYS A 94 7.77 13.57 -4.11
C CYS A 94 8.84 12.80 -4.87
N VAL A 95 9.81 12.25 -4.16
CA VAL A 95 10.79 11.33 -4.71
C VAL A 95 10.42 9.91 -4.28
N PHE A 96 10.29 9.01 -5.24
CA PHE A 96 9.97 7.61 -5.02
C PHE A 96 11.12 6.70 -5.46
N SER A 97 11.27 5.59 -4.76
CA SER A 97 11.95 4.39 -5.25
C SER A 97 10.88 3.38 -5.66
N ALA A 98 10.92 2.90 -6.88
CA ALA A 98 9.93 1.96 -7.39
C ALA A 98 10.48 1.03 -8.48
N SER A 99 9.82 -0.11 -8.68
CA SER A 99 10.13 -1.01 -9.81
C SER A 99 9.77 -0.40 -11.17
N SER A 100 8.72 0.43 -11.24
CA SER A 100 8.24 1.09 -12.46
C SER A 100 7.42 2.36 -12.16
N ALA A 101 7.28 3.25 -13.16
CA ALA A 101 6.37 4.40 -13.09
C ALA A 101 4.90 3.96 -12.94
N GLU A 102 4.51 2.83 -13.54
CA GLU A 102 3.16 2.26 -13.41
C GLU A 102 2.82 1.90 -11.96
N ALA A 103 3.79 1.41 -11.19
CA ALA A 103 3.56 1.11 -9.78
C ALA A 103 3.27 2.39 -8.96
N ILE A 104 3.88 3.53 -9.34
CA ILE A 104 3.60 4.84 -8.75
C ILE A 104 2.22 5.36 -9.16
N ARG A 105 1.80 5.16 -10.42
CA ARG A 105 0.44 5.49 -10.88
C ARG A 105 -0.60 4.73 -10.07
N LYS A 106 -0.46 3.41 -9.95
CA LYS A 106 -1.32 2.56 -9.12
C LYS A 106 -1.34 3.01 -7.65
N THR A 107 -0.20 3.47 -7.12
CA THR A 107 -0.15 4.01 -5.76
C THR A 107 -1.07 5.22 -5.60
N HIS A 108 -1.07 6.14 -6.57
CA HIS A 108 -1.95 7.32 -6.55
C HIS A 108 -3.42 6.94 -6.73
N GLU A 109 -3.72 5.97 -7.61
CA GLU A 109 -5.08 5.44 -7.81
C GLU A 109 -5.64 4.82 -6.51
N ILE A 110 -4.86 3.96 -5.85
CA ILE A 110 -5.25 3.34 -4.56
C ILE A 110 -5.40 4.40 -3.47
N ALA A 111 -4.53 5.41 -3.46
CA ALA A 111 -4.62 6.54 -2.54
C ALA A 111 -5.76 7.52 -2.87
N GLN A 112 -6.50 7.29 -3.96
CA GLN A 112 -7.57 8.15 -4.46
C GLN A 112 -7.11 9.58 -4.72
N LEU A 113 -5.86 9.72 -5.16
CA LEU A 113 -5.25 10.99 -5.54
C LEU A 113 -5.15 11.09 -7.07
N PRO A 114 -5.23 12.31 -7.63
CA PRO A 114 -4.96 12.53 -9.04
C PRO A 114 -3.60 11.95 -9.44
N VAL A 115 -3.54 11.38 -10.64
CA VAL A 115 -2.27 10.89 -11.20
C VAL A 115 -1.42 12.09 -11.58
N PRO A 116 -0.25 12.28 -10.94
CA PRO A 116 0.61 13.42 -11.15
C PRO A 116 1.52 13.22 -12.38
N HIS A 117 2.37 14.21 -12.65
CA HIS A 117 3.47 14.04 -13.58
C HIS A 117 4.54 13.15 -12.94
N ILE A 118 5.04 12.13 -13.66
CA ILE A 118 5.99 11.15 -13.13
C ILE A 118 7.16 11.04 -14.11
N GLU A 119 8.36 11.31 -13.61
CA GLU A 119 9.60 11.28 -14.39
C GLU A 119 10.63 10.34 -13.79
N SER A 120 11.43 9.71 -14.64
CA SER A 120 12.57 8.89 -14.18
C SER A 120 13.67 9.81 -13.65
N ALA A 121 14.26 9.44 -12.51
CA ALA A 121 15.30 10.21 -11.84
C ALA A 121 16.53 9.34 -11.55
N LEU A 122 17.66 10.01 -11.32
CA LEU A 122 18.92 9.41 -10.89
C LEU A 122 19.22 9.87 -9.47
N ASP A 123 19.59 8.95 -8.58
CA ASP A 123 20.07 9.27 -7.23
C ASP A 123 21.58 9.50 -7.25
N LEU A 124 21.98 10.77 -7.17
CA LEU A 124 23.38 11.15 -7.24
C LEU A 124 24.18 10.75 -5.99
N THR A 125 23.51 10.59 -4.84
CA THR A 125 24.16 10.18 -3.58
C THR A 125 24.59 8.72 -3.61
N LEU A 126 23.81 7.86 -4.28
CA LEU A 126 24.13 6.46 -4.50
C LEU A 126 25.20 6.31 -5.58
N MET A 127 25.21 7.18 -6.59
CA MET A 127 26.27 7.17 -7.59
C MET A 127 27.66 7.42 -6.98
N ASP A 128 27.76 8.37 -6.04
CA ASP A 128 29.00 8.63 -5.29
C ASP A 128 29.50 7.40 -4.52
N ARG A 129 28.59 6.68 -3.84
CA ARG A 129 28.91 5.49 -3.04
C ARG A 129 29.32 4.25 -3.85
N LEU A 130 28.99 4.21 -5.14
CA LEU A 130 29.38 3.13 -6.05
C LEU A 130 30.69 3.43 -6.80
N ALA A 131 31.15 4.67 -6.76
CA ALA A 131 32.37 5.13 -7.42
C ALA A 131 33.63 5.05 -6.53
N GLY A 132 33.49 4.69 -5.25
CA GLY A 132 34.58 4.48 -4.29
C GLY A 132 34.63 3.04 -3.79
#